data_AF-A0A4R3LLD5-F1
#
_entry.id   AF-A0A4R3LLD5-F1
#
_cell.length_a   1.000
_cell.length_b   1.000
_cell.length_c   1.000
_cell.angle_alpha   90.00
_cell.angle_beta   90.00
_cell.angle_gamma   90.00
#
_symmetry.space_group_name_H-M   'P 1'
#
loop_
_entity.id
_entity.type
_entity.pdbx_description
1 polymer ?
#
loop_
_entity_poly.entity_id
_entity_poly.type
_entity_poly.pdbx_seq_one_letter_code
_entity_poly.pdbx_strand_id
1 'polypeptide(L)' 'MAVPAGLPVGLTDEFAHDPSRQALWQAFIKKNELALEPLPTIVDRLRVALGAALNRAAA' A
#
# COMPACT_ATOMS: atom_id res chain seq x y z
N MET A 1 -10.52 -19.10 0.03
CA MET A 1 -10.39 -17.63 -0.05
C MET A 1 -9.82 -17.33 -1.43
N ALA A 2 -10.54 -16.61 -2.29
CA ALA A 2 -10.07 -16.32 -3.65
C ALA A 2 -9.02 -15.21 -3.61
N VAL A 3 -7.94 -15.37 -4.38
CA VAL A 3 -6.96 -14.30 -4.58
C VAL A 3 -7.58 -13.23 -5.49
N PRO A 4 -7.42 -11.93 -5.20
CA PRO A 4 -7.89 -10.88 -6.09
C PRO A 4 -7.29 -11.03 -7.49
N ALA A 5 -8.14 -11.05 -8.52
CA ALA A 5 -7.70 -11.14 -9.92
C ALA A 5 -7.06 -9.84 -10.46
N GLY A 6 -7.20 -8.73 -9.71
CA GLY A 6 -6.67 -7.42 -10.08
C GLY A 6 -5.76 -6.85 -8.99
N LEU A 7 -5.18 -5.68 -9.28
CA LEU A 7 -4.34 -4.96 -8.31
C LEU A 7 -5.16 -4.66 -7.03
N PRO A 8 -4.71 -5.10 -5.84
CA PRO A 8 -5.40 -4.79 -4.60
C PRO A 8 -5.50 -3.28 -4.39
N VAL A 9 -6.66 -2.81 -3.88
CA VAL A 9 -6.91 -1.38 -3.64
C VAL A 9 -5.81 -0.70 -2.83
N GLY A 10 -5.24 -1.38 -1.83
CA GLY A 10 -4.15 -0.85 -1.00
C GLY A 10 -2.82 -0.63 -1.74
N LEU A 11 -2.73 -1.08 -2.99
CA LEU A 11 -1.58 -0.92 -3.86
C LEU A 11 -1.87 0.00 -5.06
N THR A 12 -3.01 0.70 -5.10
CA THR A 12 -3.31 1.65 -6.18
C THR A 12 -2.85 3.07 -5.86
N ASP A 13 -2.74 3.90 -6.89
CA ASP A 13 -2.38 5.29 -6.72
C ASP A 13 -3.52 6.10 -6.10
N GLU A 14 -4.78 5.75 -6.37
CA GLU A 14 -5.92 6.41 -5.71
C GLU A 14 -5.87 6.22 -4.20
N PHE A 15 -5.52 5.01 -3.73
CA PHE A 15 -5.37 4.76 -2.30
C PHE A 15 -4.19 5.52 -1.68
N ALA A 16 -3.05 5.54 -2.36
CA ALA A 16 -1.83 6.21 -1.88
C ALA A 16 -1.98 7.74 -1.79
N HIS A 17 -2.72 8.34 -2.73
CA HIS A 17 -2.91 9.78 -2.83
C HIS A 17 -4.19 10.28 -2.14
N ASP A 18 -5.02 9.39 -1.60
CA ASP A 18 -6.19 9.78 -0.82
C ASP A 18 -5.77 10.52 0.47
N PRO A 19 -6.23 11.77 0.69
CA PRO A 19 -5.84 12.56 1.85
C PRO A 19 -6.20 11.93 3.18
N SER A 20 -7.34 11.22 3.26
CA SER A 20 -7.77 10.55 4.49
C SER A 20 -6.86 9.37 4.83
N ARG A 21 -6.39 8.63 3.81
CA ARG A 21 -5.42 7.53 3.98
C ARG A 21 -4.06 8.04 4.43
N GLN A 22 -3.59 9.14 3.86
CA GLN A 22 -2.33 9.76 4.30
C GLN A 22 -2.40 10.25 5.75
N ALA A 23 -3.51 10.87 6.15
CA ALA A 23 -3.72 11.30 7.54
C ALA A 23 -3.73 10.11 8.52
N LEU A 24 -4.42 9.01 8.16
CA LEU A 24 -4.42 7.77 8.95
C LEU A 24 -3.03 7.17 9.07
N TRP A 25 -2.27 7.13 7.97
CA TRP A 25 -0.90 6.62 7.94
C TRP A 25 0.04 7.46 8.82
N GLN A 26 -0.05 8.79 8.73
CA GLN A 26 0.73 9.68 9.59
C GLN A 26 0.41 9.47 11.08
N ALA A 27 -0.88 9.32 11.42
CA ALA A 27 -1.29 9.02 12.80
C ALA A 27 -0.75 7.66 13.27
N PHE A 28 -0.76 6.65 12.40
CA PHE A 28 -0.17 5.34 12.66
C PHE A 28 1.34 5.43 12.91
N ILE A 29 2.09 6.08 12.02
CA ILE A 29 3.54 6.28 12.18
C ILE A 29 3.84 6.96 13.52
N LYS A 30 3.15 8.07 13.81
CA LYS A 30 3.37 8.85 15.04
C LYS A 30 3.08 8.03 16.29
N LYS A 31 2.00 7.23 16.29
CA LYS A 31 1.62 6.38 17.43
C LYS A 31 2.65 5.28 17.71
N ASN A 32 3.35 4.82 16.66
CA ASN A 32 4.33 3.74 16.75
C ASN A 32 5.78 4.26 16.78
N GLU A 33 6.00 5.58 16.89
CA GLU A 33 7.32 6.20 16.93
C GLU A 33 8.23 5.81 15.73
N LEU A 34 7.60 5.59 14.57
CA LEU A 34 8.31 5.21 13.36
C LEU A 34 8.88 6.45 12.67
N ALA A 35 9.94 6.25 11.88
CA ALA A 35 10.45 7.29 10.99
C ALA A 35 9.33 7.70 10.00
N LEU A 36 9.18 9.01 9.80
CA LEU A 36 8.17 9.52 8.88
C LEU A 36 8.55 9.12 7.45
N GLU A 37 7.73 8.26 6.86
CA GLU A 37 7.82 7.90 5.46
C GLU A 37 6.45 8.11 4.80
N PRO A 38 6.33 8.85 3.69
CA PRO A 38 5.05 9.12 3.05
C PRO A 38 4.34 7.84 2.60
N LEU A 39 3.00 7.83 2.70
CA LEU A 39 2.19 6.68 2.28
C LEU A 39 2.44 6.30 0.81
N PRO A 40 2.52 7.23 -0.17
CA PRO A 40 2.86 6.89 -1.55
C PRO A 40 4.18 6.13 -1.68
N THR A 41 5.23 6.58 -0.99
CA THR A 41 6.56 5.95 -1.03
C THR A 41 6.56 4.51 -0.52
N ILE A 42 5.75 4.22 0.52
CA ILE A 42 5.59 2.85 1.02
C ILE A 42 4.79 2.01 0.03
N VAL A 43 3.67 2.52 -0.47
CA VAL A 43 2.80 1.82 -1.43
C VAL A 43 3.57 1.45 -2.70
N ASP A 44 4.39 2.36 -3.23
CA ASP A 44 5.23 2.10 -4.40
C ASP A 44 6.22 0.96 -4.15
N ARG A 45 6.91 0.97 -3.00
CA ARG A 45 7.85 -0.09 -2.62
C ARG A 45 7.15 -1.43 -2.43
N LEU A 46 5.96 -1.43 -1.84
CA LEU A 46 5.15 -2.65 -1.69
C LEU A 46 4.70 -3.18 -3.06
N ARG A 47 4.28 -2.31 -3.98
CA ARG A 47 3.87 -2.70 -5.33
C ARG A 47 5.00 -3.37 -6.09
N VAL A 48 6.21 -2.82 -6.03
CA VAL A 48 7.42 -3.41 -6.64
C VAL A 48 7.76 -4.75 -5.99
N ALA A 49 7.78 -4.82 -4.67
CA ALA A 49 8.17 -6.04 -3.95
C ALA A 49 7.17 -7.20 -4.15
N LEU A 50 5.87 -6.89 -4.24
CA LEU A 50 4.80 -7.89 -4.28
C LEU A 50 4.34 -8.24 -5.70
N GLY A 51 4.69 -7.45 -6.72
CA GLY A 51 4.17 -7.61 -8.09
C GLY A 51 4.33 -9.02 -8.65
N ALA A 52 5.50 -9.63 -8.51
CA ALA A 52 5.74 -11.00 -9.01
C ALA A 52 4.92 -12.07 -8.26
N ALA A 53 4.66 -11.88 -6.97
CA ALA A 53 3.81 -12.80 -6.21
C ALA A 53 2.34 -12.64 -6.58
N LEU A 54 1.87 -11.40 -6.75
CA LEU A 54 0.49 -11.10 -7.16
C LEU A 54 0.18 -11.65 -8.55
N ASN A 55 1.09 -11.47 -9.52
CA ASN A 55 0.93 -12.00 -10.87
C ASN A 55 0.82 -13.52 -10.89
N ARG A 56 1.63 -14.22 -10.08
CA ARG A 56 1.57 -15.69 -9.98
C ARG A 56 0.28 -16.18 -9.35
N ALA A 57 -0.28 -15.43 -8.42
CA ALA A 57 -1.48 -15.84 -7.69
C ALA A 57 -2.78 -15.51 -8.46
N ALA A 58 -2.71 -14.65 -9.47
CA ALA A 58 -3.82 -14.33 -10.37
C ALA A 58 -3.90 -15.27 -11.60
N ALA A 59 -2.87 -16.08 -11.86
CA ALA A 59 -2.79 -17.08 -12.92
C ALA A 59 -3.35 -18.43 -12.46
#